data_AF-A0A2K3J052-F1
#
_entry.id   AF-A0A2K3J052-F1
#
_cell.length_a   1.000
_cell.length_b   1.000
_cell.length_c   1.000
_cell.angle_alpha   90.00
_cell.angle_beta   90.00
_cell.angle_gamma   90.00
#
_symmetry.space_group_name_H-M   'P 1'
#
loop_
_entity.id
_entity.type
_entity.pdbx_description
1 polymer ?
#
loop_
_entity_poly.entity_id
_entity_poly.type
_entity_poly.pdbx_seq_one_letter_code
_entity_poly.pdbx_strand_id
1 'polypeptide(L)'
;VMDDFNTYKINQFQIIQHKIDEIEVLIKIDEALRNKGPSVKNILDEISKRFKQKMGANVKIKVHDVKEIPVDPKSHSIKVIVSKINKK
;
A
#
# COMPACT_ATOMS: atom_id res chain seq x y z
N VAL A 1 -9.28 -3.46 -2.81
CA VAL A 1 -9.32 -3.24 -1.35
C VAL A 1 -10.07 -1.97 -1.02
N MET A 2 -9.62 -0.79 -1.44
CA MET A 2 -10.33 0.47 -1.13
C MET A 2 -11.80 0.46 -1.62
N ASP A 3 -12.04 0.06 -2.87
CA ASP A 3 -13.39 -0.09 -3.42
C ASP A 3 -14.21 -1.19 -2.70
N ASP A 4 -13.60 -2.35 -2.45
CA ASP A 4 -14.28 -3.48 -1.80
C ASP A 4 -14.70 -3.17 -0.36
N PHE A 5 -13.94 -2.32 0.33
CA PHE A 5 -14.21 -1.87 1.69
C PHE A 5 -14.95 -0.52 1.73
N ASN A 6 -15.30 0.03 0.57
CA ASN A 6 -15.90 1.36 0.39
C ASN A 6 -15.21 2.42 1.26
N THR A 7 -13.88 2.44 1.26
CA THR A 7 -13.08 3.27 2.17
C THR A 7 -11.84 3.84 1.50
N TYR A 8 -11.64 5.15 1.68
CA TYR A 8 -10.48 5.88 1.16
C TYR A 8 -9.49 6.27 2.27
N LYS A 9 -9.39 5.42 3.30
CA LYS A 9 -8.52 5.64 4.48
C LYS A 9 -7.04 5.66 4.19
N ILE A 10 -6.59 5.06 3.09
CA ILE A 10 -5.17 4.95 2.77
C ILE A 10 -4.76 6.27 2.13
N ASN A 11 -4.02 7.10 2.87
CA ASN A 11 -3.49 8.36 2.36
C ASN A 11 -2.31 8.11 1.42
N GLN A 12 -1.41 7.22 1.81
CA GLN A 12 -0.21 6.90 1.04
C GLN A 12 0.16 5.43 1.24
N PHE A 13 0.81 4.83 0.25
CA PHE A 13 1.41 3.51 0.36
C PHE A 13 2.75 3.46 -0.37
N GLN A 14 3.65 2.61 0.10
CA GLN A 14 4.92 2.31 -0.56
C GLN A 14 5.17 0.82 -0.54
N ILE A 15 5.67 0.29 -1.65
CA ILE A 15 6.07 -1.11 -1.78
C ILE A 15 7.59 -1.12 -1.91
N ILE A 16 8.25 -1.84 -1.02
CA ILE A 16 9.70 -1.98 -0.98
C ILE A 16 10.01 -3.46 -1.21
N GLN A 17 10.78 -3.76 -2.26
CA GLN A 17 11.29 -5.10 -2.50
C GLN A 17 12.72 -5.17 -1.94
N HIS A 18 12.91 -5.93 -0.86
CA HIS A 18 14.23 -6.15 -0.28
C HIS A 18 14.99 -7.25 -1.03
N LYS A 19 14.27 -8.29 -1.46
CA LYS A 19 14.78 -9.43 -2.23
C LYS A 19 13.72 -9.93 -3.19
N ILE A 20 14.08 -10.84 -4.09
CA ILE A 20 13.13 -11.45 -5.02
C ILE A 20 11.94 -12.12 -4.30
N ASP A 21 12.18 -12.61 -3.09
CA ASP A 21 11.23 -13.32 -2.23
C ASP A 21 10.83 -12.52 -0.97
N GLU A 22 11.21 -11.25 -0.85
CA GLU A 22 10.90 -10.42 0.32
C GLU A 22 10.37 -9.04 -0.08
N ILE A 23 9.10 -8.81 0.24
CA ILE A 23 8.35 -7.58 -0.05
C ILE A 23 7.81 -7.00 1.24
N GLU A 24 8.00 -5.70 1.41
CA GLU A 24 7.44 -4.89 2.47
C GLU A 24 6.46 -3.87 1.89
N VAL A 25 5.30 -3.73 2.51
CA VAL A 25 4.25 -2.79 2.11
C VAL A 25 4.00 -1.86 3.28
N LEU A 26 4.37 -0.59 3.12
CA LEU A 26 4.11 0.46 4.09
C LEU A 26 2.81 1.17 3.72
N ILE A 27 1.93 1.38 4.70
CA ILE A 27 0.63 2.00 4.50
C ILE A 27 0.48 3.10 5.53
N LYS A 28 0.18 4.31 5.06
CA LYS A 28 -0.18 5.45 5.90
C LYS A 28 -1.69 5.63 5.88
N ILE A 29 -2.32 5.42 7.03
CA ILE A 29 -3.75 5.64 7.22
C ILE A 29 -4.02 7.11 7.58
N ASP A 30 -5.10 7.66 7.05
CA ASP A 30 -5.66 8.93 7.50
C ASP A 30 -6.22 8.80 8.92
N GLU A 31 -5.59 9.49 9.87
CA GLU A 31 -6.01 9.54 11.26
C GLU A 31 -7.46 10.03 11.43
N ALA A 32 -7.94 10.94 10.57
CA ALA A 32 -9.32 11.44 10.63
C ALA A 32 -10.36 10.38 10.22
N LEU A 33 -9.94 9.35 9.47
CA LEU A 33 -10.78 8.26 9.00
C LEU A 33 -10.45 6.93 9.70
N ARG A 34 -9.43 6.87 10.54
CA ARG A 34 -8.94 5.65 11.22
C ARG A 34 -10.07 4.87 11.90
N ASN A 35 -10.92 5.58 12.64
CA ASN A 35 -12.02 5.02 13.41
C ASN A 35 -13.37 4.98 12.67
N LYS A 36 -13.44 5.33 11.38
CA LYS A 36 -14.70 5.42 10.61
C LYS A 36 -14.85 4.26 9.61
N GLY A 37 -15.83 3.38 9.73
CA GLY A 37 -15.96 2.23 8.81
C GLY A 37 -15.00 1.08 9.15
N PRO A 38 -14.45 0.32 8.19
CA PRO A 38 -13.73 -0.92 8.46
C PRO A 38 -12.45 -0.70 9.25
N SER A 39 -12.12 -1.61 10.16
CA SER A 39 -10.93 -1.48 11.00
C SER A 39 -9.66 -1.47 10.16
N VAL A 40 -8.64 -0.73 10.61
CA VAL A 40 -7.33 -0.69 9.93
C VAL A 40 -6.77 -2.11 9.80
N LYS A 41 -6.88 -2.93 10.86
CA LYS A 41 -6.47 -4.33 10.85
C LYS A 41 -7.09 -5.11 9.68
N ASN A 42 -8.40 -5.00 9.47
CA ASN A 42 -9.08 -5.72 8.39
C ASN A 42 -8.56 -5.31 7.01
N ILE A 43 -8.22 -4.03 6.84
CA ILE A 43 -7.64 -3.51 5.61
C ILE A 43 -6.23 -4.09 5.40
N LEU A 44 -5.37 -4.07 6.43
CA LEU A 44 -4.01 -4.61 6.34
C LEU A 44 -4.03 -6.12 6.07
N ASP A 45 -4.91 -6.86 6.74
CA ASP A 45 -5.05 -8.31 6.57
C ASP A 45 -5.50 -8.65 5.15
N GLU A 46 -6.47 -7.92 4.60
CA GLU A 46 -6.91 -8.13 3.21
C GLU A 46 -5.79 -7.80 2.22
N ILE A 47 -5.05 -6.71 2.43
CA ILE A 47 -3.92 -6.36 1.56
C ILE A 47 -2.87 -7.46 1.60
N SER A 48 -2.48 -7.91 2.79
CA SER A 48 -1.53 -9.02 2.98
C SER A 48 -1.99 -10.28 2.25
N LYS A 49 -3.27 -10.66 2.40
CA LYS A 49 -3.88 -11.81 1.73
C LYS A 49 -3.79 -11.69 0.21
N ARG A 50 -4.14 -10.55 -0.37
CA ARG A 50 -4.11 -10.35 -1.83
C ARG A 50 -2.69 -10.35 -2.39
N PHE A 51 -1.74 -9.75 -1.68
CA PHE A 51 -0.33 -9.83 -2.08
C PHE A 51 0.16 -11.28 -2.07
N LYS A 52 -0.18 -12.07 -1.04
CA LYS A 52 0.19 -13.50 -0.97
C LYS A 52 -0.42 -14.31 -2.11
N GLN A 53 -1.69 -14.07 -2.42
CA GLN A 53 -2.37 -14.73 -3.54
C GLN A 53 -1.72 -14.42 -4.89
N LYS A 54 -1.26 -13.19 -5.11
CA LYS A 54 -0.63 -12.77 -6.37
C LYS A 54 0.83 -13.20 -6.50
N MET A 55 1.59 -13.16 -5.42
CA MET A 55 3.04 -13.38 -5.43
C MET A 55 3.43 -14.86 -5.20
N GLY A 56 2.51 -15.68 -4.70
CA GLY A 56 2.75 -17.10 -4.41
C GLY A 56 3.30 -17.34 -3.00
N ALA A 57 3.23 -18.61 -2.57
CA ALA A 57 3.49 -19.01 -1.18
C ALA A 57 4.94 -18.77 -0.69
N ASN A 58 5.89 -18.67 -1.62
CA ASN A 58 7.31 -18.54 -1.29
C ASN A 58 7.77 -17.09 -1.06
N VAL A 59 6.89 -16.10 -1.23
CA VAL A 59 7.22 -14.69 -1.03
C VAL A 59 6.83 -14.23 0.37
N LYS A 60 7.80 -13.75 1.15
CA LYS A 60 7.59 -13.13 2.45
C LYS A 60 7.04 -11.73 2.24
N ILE A 61 5.79 -11.53 2.64
CA ILE A 61 5.10 -10.24 2.56
C ILE A 61 4.88 -9.71 3.98
N LYS A 62 5.42 -8.53 4.25
CA LYS A 62 5.19 -7.77 5.48
C LYS A 62 4.36 -6.54 5.16
N VAL A 63 3.29 -6.30 5.91
CA VAL A 63 2.42 -5.12 5.73
C VAL A 63 2.40 -4.35 7.04
N HIS A 64 2.79 -3.08 6.99
CA HIS A 64 2.92 -2.21 8.15
C HIS A 64 2.05 -0.96 8.02
N ASP A 65 1.28 -0.67 9.06
CA ASP A 65 0.69 0.65 9.27
C ASP A 65 1.75 1.57 9.88
N VAL A 66 2.09 2.63 9.18
CA VAL A 66 3.13 3.59 9.55
C VAL A 66 2.55 5.00 9.64
N LYS A 67 3.05 5.79 10.59
CA LYS A 67 2.66 7.20 10.73
C LYS A 67 3.14 8.04 9.54
N GLU A 68 4.31 7.69 9.02
CA GLU A 68 4.94 8.36 7.89
C GLU A 68 5.70 7.34 7.07
N ILE A 69 5.69 7.56 5.75
CA ILE A 69 6.45 6.76 4.81
C ILE A 69 7.79 7.48 4.59
N PRO A 70 8.93 6.83 4.87
CA PRO A 70 10.24 7.46 4.74
C PRO A 70 10.48 7.87 3.28
N VAL A 71 10.78 9.14 3.07
CA VAL A 71 11.17 9.65 1.76
C VAL A 71 12.63 9.26 1.53
N ASP A 72 12.88 8.40 0.54
CA ASP A 72 14.26 8.13 0.11
C ASP A 72 14.84 9.46 -0.42
N PRO A 73 15.98 9.95 0.08
CA PRO A 73 16.64 11.15 -0.43
C PRO A 73 16.87 11.10 -1.96
N LYS A 74 17.10 9.91 -2.53
CA LYS A 74 17.22 9.68 -3.98
C LYS A 74 15.88 9.72 -4.72
N SER A 75 14.75 9.63 -4.02
CA SER A 75 13.39 9.68 -4.57
C SER A 75 13.04 11.03 -5.22
N HIS A 76 13.73 12.12 -4.87
CA HIS A 76 13.60 13.41 -5.57
C HIS A 76 13.93 13.31 -7.08
N SER A 77 14.57 12.21 -7.49
CA SER A 77 14.96 11.92 -8.88
C SER A 77 13.93 11.06 -9.64
N ILE A 78 12.89 10.53 -8.98
CA ILE A 78 11.94 9.61 -9.65
C ILE A 78 11.03 10.43 -10.58
N LYS A 79 11.35 10.42 -11.87
CA LYS A 79 10.51 10.96 -12.93
C LYS A 79 9.28 10.08 -13.09
N VAL A 80 8.16 10.48 -12.48
CA VAL A 80 6.87 9.85 -12.74
C VAL A 80 6.37 10.31 -14.11
N ILE A 81 6.20 9.38 -15.05
CA ILE A 81 5.54 9.66 -16.33
C ILE A 81 4.04 9.48 -16.13
N VAL A 82 3.30 10.58 -16.00
CA VAL A 82 1.83 10.56 -15.98
C VAL A 82 1.33 10.79 -17.40
N SER A 83 0.79 9.74 -18.02
CA SER A 83 0.09 9.85 -19.31
C SER A 83 -1.40 10.08 -19.07
N LYS A 84 -1.94 11.17 -19.63
CA LYS A 84 -3.36 11.48 -19.61
C LYS A 84 -4.07 10.63 -20.66
N ILE A 85 -4.89 9.67 -20.22
CA ILE A 85 -5.76 8.92 -21.15
C ILE A 85 -6.96 9.81 -21.49
N ASN A 86 -7.05 10.28 -22.73
CA ASN A 86 -8.28 10.88 -23.25
C ASN A 86 -9.30 9.75 -23.46
N LYS A 87 -10.40 9.78 -22.69
CA LYS A 87 -11.58 8.97 -23.03
C LYS A 87 -12.23 9.59 -24.26
N LYS A 88 -12.32 8.82 -25.35
CA LYS A 88 -13.22 9.10 -26.47
C LYS A 88 -14.65 8.82 -26.07
#